data_AF-A0A918EYC7-F1
#
_entry.id   AF-A0A918EYC7-F1
#
_cell.length_a   1.000
_cell.length_b   1.000
_cell.length_c   1.000
_cell.angle_alpha   90.00
_cell.angle_beta   90.00
_cell.angle_gamma   90.00
#
_symmetry.space_group_name_H-M   'P 1'
#
loop_
_entity.id
_entity.type
_entity.pdbx_description
1 polymer ?
#
loop_
_entity_poly.entity_id
_entity_poly.type
_entity_poly.pdbx_seq_one_letter_code
_entity_poly.pdbx_strand_id
1 'polypeptide(L)'
;MPGQHTRTPEATGAEPDGAPADAGGGRHRTAPAPGAAEGAALMGVSKIRFTRLARLGLLVPVAFRSDRYRAVAWLYPARELTLFASDDGNAPLLTGRLPETLRGQLDTGLDLRPRNWRARHLGLLLRRADGPWARAGAVASLLPPAHVAQLVTDSRDRSRLTEHLVPPPSHGTPGSPASRIAENLMTARDPDEIARLRSELARLIHEAREAGPVGPRTPRPGPRLRGPGPDHRMAPGTAGPPRRPLRGGRPARRCRANR
;
A
#
# COMPACT_ATOMS: atom_id res chain seq x y z
N MET A 1 68.69 -40.23 -6.20
CA MET A 1 67.90 -39.90 -5.00
C MET A 1 68.53 -38.69 -4.29
N PRO A 2 68.16 -37.44 -4.64
CA PRO A 2 68.40 -36.26 -3.81
C PRO A 2 67.16 -36.00 -2.94
N GLY A 3 67.15 -35.27 -1.82
CA GLY A 3 68.15 -34.50 -1.11
C GLY A 3 67.43 -33.51 -0.15
N GLN A 4 68.11 -33.17 0.95
CA GLN A 4 68.17 -31.84 1.60
C GLN A 4 67.09 -31.35 2.59
N HIS A 5 67.64 -30.60 3.55
CA HIS A 5 67.12 -29.91 4.72
C HIS A 5 66.46 -28.56 4.41
N THR A 6 65.52 -28.10 5.25
CA THR A 6 65.36 -26.68 5.70
C THR A 6 64.41 -26.63 6.90
N ARG A 7 64.84 -26.34 8.14
CA ARG A 7 65.05 -25.03 8.81
C ARG A 7 63.93 -23.99 8.64
N THR A 8 63.18 -23.79 9.73
CA THR A 8 62.34 -22.64 10.07
C THR A 8 63.19 -21.36 10.21
N PRO A 9 62.64 -20.19 9.85
CA PRO A 9 62.48 -19.16 10.89
C PRO A 9 61.18 -18.34 10.79
N GLU A 10 60.74 -17.91 11.98
CA GLU A 10 60.16 -16.61 12.36
C GLU A 10 59.52 -15.74 11.25
N ALA A 11 58.19 -15.59 11.33
CA ALA A 11 57.45 -14.53 10.69
C ALA A 11 56.99 -13.52 11.75
N THR A 12 57.78 -12.45 11.82
CA THR A 12 57.43 -11.05 12.10
C THR A 12 55.93 -10.73 12.15
N GLY A 13 55.52 -10.13 13.27
CA GLY A 13 54.24 -9.45 13.41
C GLY A 13 54.14 -8.23 12.50
N ALA A 14 52.98 -8.07 11.88
CA ALA A 14 52.51 -6.83 11.30
C ALA A 14 50.99 -6.79 11.46
N GLU A 15 50.51 -5.86 12.30
CA GLU A 15 49.15 -5.36 12.24
C GLU A 15 48.83 -4.82 10.84
N PRO A 16 47.59 -4.98 10.40
CA PRO A 16 46.87 -3.87 9.79
C PRO A 16 45.58 -3.65 10.60
N ASP A 17 45.52 -2.56 11.35
CA ASP A 17 45.05 -1.24 10.90
C ASP A 17 43.57 -1.23 10.49
N GLY A 18 42.78 -0.59 11.36
CA GLY A 18 41.61 0.21 11.03
C GLY A 18 40.55 -0.45 10.15
N ALA A 19 39.62 -1.18 10.77
CA ALA A 19 38.29 -1.36 10.19
C ALA A 19 37.53 -0.02 10.21
N PRO A 20 37.09 0.55 9.07
CA PRO A 20 36.02 1.51 9.10
C PRO A 20 34.69 0.73 9.20
N ALA A 21 34.04 0.91 10.34
CA ALA A 21 32.61 0.75 10.46
C ALA A 21 31.92 1.73 9.50
N ASP A 22 31.46 1.24 8.36
CA ASP A 22 30.35 1.84 7.65
C ASP A 22 29.39 0.74 7.22
N ALA A 23 28.60 0.26 8.19
CA ALA A 23 27.32 -0.40 7.92
C ALA A 23 26.31 0.69 7.46
N GLY A 24 26.64 1.35 6.36
CA GLY A 24 25.81 2.32 5.68
C GLY A 24 24.64 1.59 5.06
N GLY A 25 23.48 1.73 5.70
CA GLY A 25 22.22 1.04 5.41
C GLY A 25 22.03 0.75 3.92
N GLY A 26 22.22 -0.51 3.57
CA GLY A 26 21.80 -1.05 2.29
C GLY A 26 20.32 -0.81 2.19
N ARG A 27 19.93 0.22 1.43
CA ARG A 27 18.59 0.29 0.85
C ARG A 27 18.45 -1.01 0.07
N HIS A 28 17.87 -2.03 0.69
CA HIS A 28 17.47 -3.25 0.02
C HIS A 28 16.62 -2.78 -1.14
N ARG A 29 17.22 -2.70 -2.33
CA ARG A 29 16.53 -2.36 -3.54
C ARG A 29 15.64 -3.56 -3.75
N THR A 30 14.41 -3.49 -3.26
CA THR A 30 13.47 -4.59 -3.27
C THR A 30 13.39 -5.02 -4.73
N ALA A 31 13.88 -6.23 -5.02
CA ALA A 31 13.84 -6.74 -6.38
C ALA A 31 12.38 -6.65 -6.85
N PRO A 32 12.13 -6.16 -8.08
CA PRO A 32 10.78 -6.05 -8.59
C PRO A 32 10.07 -7.41 -8.46
N ALA A 33 8.82 -7.37 -8.02
CA ALA A 33 8.04 -8.58 -7.79
C ALA A 33 8.00 -9.43 -9.08
N PRO A 34 8.37 -10.72 -9.03
CA PRO A 34 8.50 -11.55 -10.21
C PRO A 34 7.20 -11.67 -11.00
N GLY A 35 7.32 -11.66 -12.33
CA GLY A 35 6.25 -12.05 -13.24
C GLY A 35 6.06 -13.57 -13.29
N ALA A 36 5.12 -14.06 -14.10
CA ALA A 36 4.79 -15.50 -14.13
C ALA A 36 5.95 -16.42 -14.56
N ALA A 37 6.87 -15.95 -15.42
CA ALA A 37 8.02 -16.75 -15.84
C ALA A 37 9.07 -16.86 -14.74
N GLU A 38 9.41 -15.72 -14.12
CA GLU A 38 10.36 -15.64 -13.00
C GLU A 38 9.81 -16.39 -11.77
N GLY A 39 8.51 -16.24 -11.49
CA GLY A 39 7.85 -16.95 -10.40
C GLY A 39 7.82 -18.46 -10.60
N ALA A 40 7.61 -18.94 -11.83
CA ALA A 40 7.69 -20.36 -12.15
C ALA A 40 9.10 -20.92 -11.93
N ALA A 41 10.14 -20.16 -12.32
CA ALA A 41 11.52 -20.54 -12.10
C ALA A 41 11.87 -20.60 -10.60
N LEU A 42 11.43 -19.63 -9.79
CA LEU A 42 11.62 -19.62 -8.34
C LEU A 42 11.01 -20.84 -7.64
N MET A 43 9.92 -21.38 -8.19
CA MET A 43 9.21 -22.53 -7.64
C MET A 43 9.64 -23.87 -8.28
N GLY A 44 10.54 -23.85 -9.27
CA GLY A 44 10.95 -25.07 -10.00
C GLY A 44 9.85 -25.72 -10.84
N VAL A 45 8.86 -24.95 -11.32
CA VAL A 45 7.72 -25.46 -12.11
C VAL A 45 7.67 -24.85 -13.52
N SER A 46 6.87 -25.44 -14.41
CA SER A 46 6.61 -24.84 -15.72
C SER A 46 5.74 -23.59 -15.61
N LYS A 47 5.92 -22.63 -16.53
CA LYS A 47 5.08 -21.41 -16.62
C LYS A 47 3.58 -21.72 -16.73
N ILE A 48 3.23 -22.81 -17.42
CA ILE A 48 1.83 -23.27 -17.55
C ILE A 48 1.29 -23.69 -16.18
N ARG A 49 2.04 -24.51 -15.43
CA ARG A 49 1.63 -24.96 -14.10
C ARG A 49 1.52 -23.77 -13.13
N PHE A 50 2.50 -22.87 -13.12
CA PHE A 50 2.43 -21.63 -12.33
C PHE A 50 1.16 -20.84 -12.63
N THR A 51 0.83 -20.64 -13.91
CA THR A 51 -0.36 -19.89 -14.31
C THR A 51 -1.65 -20.58 -13.86
N ARG A 52 -1.70 -21.92 -13.90
CA ARG A 52 -2.85 -22.70 -13.38
C ARG A 52 -3.02 -22.51 -11.87
N LEU A 53 -1.94 -22.63 -11.09
CA LEU A 53 -1.98 -22.39 -9.64
C LEU A 53 -2.43 -20.96 -9.30
N ALA A 54 -1.94 -19.97 -10.04
CA ALA A 54 -2.36 -18.59 -9.85
C ALA A 54 -3.84 -18.35 -10.21
N ARG A 55 -4.33 -18.92 -11.32
CA ARG A 55 -5.76 -18.85 -11.71
C ARG A 55 -6.68 -19.53 -10.69
N LEU A 56 -6.21 -20.58 -10.05
CA LEU A 56 -6.89 -21.23 -8.91
C LEU A 56 -6.83 -20.42 -7.61
N GLY A 57 -6.14 -19.27 -7.61
CA GLY A 57 -6.06 -18.40 -6.46
C GLY A 57 -5.07 -18.85 -5.38
N LEU A 58 -4.32 -19.93 -5.62
CA LEU A 58 -3.30 -20.46 -4.70
C LEU A 58 -2.08 -19.53 -4.60
N LEU A 59 -1.80 -18.80 -5.69
CA LEU A 59 -0.78 -17.78 -5.75
C LEU A 59 -1.46 -16.42 -5.93
N VAL A 60 -1.33 -15.55 -4.94
CA VAL A 60 -2.02 -14.25 -4.93
C VAL A 60 -1.10 -13.14 -5.44
N PRO A 61 -1.41 -12.50 -6.56
CA PRO A 61 -0.58 -11.41 -7.06
C PRO A 61 -0.70 -10.16 -6.17
N VAL A 62 0.39 -9.37 -6.12
CA VAL A 62 0.47 -8.13 -5.34
C VAL A 62 0.27 -6.89 -6.20
N ALA A 63 0.63 -6.99 -7.48
CA ALA A 63 0.51 -5.92 -8.45
C ALA A 63 0.29 -6.50 -9.84
N PHE A 64 -0.02 -5.63 -10.79
CA PHE A 64 -0.06 -5.97 -12.20
C PHE A 64 0.63 -4.88 -13.01
N ARG A 65 1.00 -5.23 -14.23
CA ARG A 65 1.42 -4.30 -15.27
C ARG A 65 0.58 -4.57 -16.49
N SER A 66 0.08 -3.53 -17.15
CA SER A 66 -0.49 -3.64 -18.48
C SER A 66 0.53 -3.17 -19.51
N ASP A 67 0.65 -3.87 -20.63
CA ASP A 67 1.43 -3.38 -21.78
C ASP A 67 0.59 -2.46 -22.69
N ARG A 68 1.23 -1.90 -23.72
CA ARG A 68 0.55 -1.07 -24.74
C ARG A 68 -0.51 -1.86 -25.54
N TYR A 69 -0.39 -3.18 -25.56
CA TYR A 69 -1.28 -4.11 -26.25
C TYR A 69 -2.38 -4.67 -25.35
N ARG A 70 -2.52 -4.12 -24.12
CA ARG A 70 -3.57 -4.44 -23.15
C ARG A 70 -3.43 -5.80 -22.46
N ALA A 71 -2.27 -6.45 -22.55
CA ALA A 71 -2.00 -7.68 -21.82
C ALA A 71 -1.68 -7.38 -20.35
N VAL A 72 -2.33 -8.11 -19.42
CA VAL A 72 -2.11 -7.98 -17.98
C VAL A 72 -1.05 -8.98 -17.52
N ALA A 73 0.11 -8.47 -17.13
CA ALA A 73 1.18 -9.20 -16.47
C ALA A 73 1.05 -9.08 -14.95
N TRP A 74 0.66 -10.16 -14.29
CA TRP A 74 0.59 -10.24 -12.84
C TRP A 74 1.96 -10.39 -12.21
N LEU A 75 2.18 -9.67 -11.10
CA LEU A 75 3.41 -9.71 -10.30
C LEU A 75 3.12 -10.37 -8.94
N TYR A 76 4.01 -11.25 -8.52
CA TYR A 76 3.83 -12.08 -7.33
C TYR A 76 4.96 -11.83 -6.31
N PRO A 77 4.70 -11.91 -5.00
CA PRO A 77 5.76 -11.72 -4.00
C PRO A 77 6.72 -12.92 -4.00
N ALA A 78 8.00 -12.68 -4.31
CA ALA A 78 9.01 -13.75 -4.38
C ALA A 78 9.06 -14.60 -3.09
N ARG A 79 9.00 -13.95 -1.92
CA ARG A 79 8.98 -14.63 -0.61
C ARG A 79 7.81 -15.60 -0.45
N GLU A 80 6.61 -15.21 -0.89
CA GLU A 80 5.42 -16.08 -0.79
C GLU A 80 5.53 -17.27 -1.75
N LEU A 81 6.11 -17.06 -2.94
CA LEU A 81 6.35 -18.15 -3.89
C LEU A 81 7.36 -19.17 -3.35
N THR A 82 8.47 -18.71 -2.75
CA THR A 82 9.46 -19.59 -2.14
C THR A 82 8.87 -20.35 -0.96
N LEU A 83 8.13 -19.68 -0.07
CA LEU A 83 7.46 -20.34 1.05
C LEU A 83 6.45 -21.39 0.58
N PHE A 84 5.65 -21.09 -0.45
CA PHE A 84 4.72 -22.05 -1.03
C PHE A 84 5.45 -23.26 -1.61
N ALA A 85 6.58 -23.03 -2.30
CA ALA A 85 7.37 -24.10 -2.91
C ALA A 85 8.10 -25.00 -1.90
N SER A 86 8.50 -24.45 -0.75
CA SER A 86 9.21 -25.17 0.30
C SER A 86 8.30 -25.89 1.29
N ASP A 87 6.99 -25.70 1.21
CA ASP A 87 6.01 -26.39 2.07
C ASP A 87 5.66 -27.77 1.47
N ASP A 88 6.00 -28.82 2.21
CA ASP A 88 5.77 -30.22 1.82
C ASP A 88 4.29 -30.52 1.51
N GLY A 89 3.36 -29.82 2.16
CA GLY A 89 1.92 -29.95 1.90
C GLY A 89 1.52 -29.52 0.47
N ASN A 90 2.31 -28.64 -0.14
CA ASN A 90 2.09 -28.15 -1.51
C ASN A 90 2.82 -28.97 -2.57
N ALA A 91 3.70 -29.91 -2.19
CA ALA A 91 4.46 -30.73 -3.14
C ALA A 91 3.59 -31.41 -4.23
N PRO A 92 2.38 -31.95 -3.94
CA PRO A 92 1.50 -32.53 -4.96
C PRO A 92 0.89 -31.51 -5.94
N LEU A 93 0.92 -30.21 -5.61
CA LEU A 93 0.47 -29.12 -6.49
C LEU A 93 1.58 -28.66 -7.44
N LEU A 94 2.83 -28.79 -6.98
CA LEU A 94 4.04 -28.42 -7.72
C LEU A 94 4.47 -29.54 -8.67
N THR A 95 4.36 -30.78 -8.19
CA THR A 95 4.77 -31.99 -8.89
C THR A 95 3.56 -32.87 -9.18
N GLY A 96 3.55 -33.56 -10.32
CA GLY A 96 2.44 -34.47 -10.66
C GLY A 96 1.17 -33.82 -11.21
N ARG A 97 0.05 -34.56 -11.11
CA ARG A 97 -1.26 -34.21 -11.68
C ARG A 97 -2.06 -33.40 -10.67
N LEU A 98 -2.60 -32.25 -11.10
CA LEU A 98 -3.53 -31.47 -10.25
C LEU A 98 -4.76 -32.32 -9.90
N PRO A 99 -5.28 -32.23 -8.67
CA PRO A 99 -6.55 -32.84 -8.27
C PRO A 99 -7.67 -32.56 -9.28
N GLU A 100 -8.55 -33.53 -9.52
CA GLU A 100 -9.63 -33.45 -10.54
C GLU A 100 -10.52 -32.23 -10.31
N THR A 101 -10.91 -31.97 -9.05
CA THR A 101 -11.71 -30.79 -8.69
C THR A 101 -11.08 -29.48 -9.15
N LEU A 102 -9.77 -29.32 -8.96
CA LEU A 102 -9.04 -28.13 -9.37
C LEU A 102 -8.88 -28.04 -10.89
N ARG A 103 -8.75 -29.19 -11.58
CA ARG A 103 -8.74 -29.22 -13.05
C ARG A 103 -10.08 -28.81 -13.63
N GLY A 104 -11.18 -29.40 -13.14
CA GLY A 104 -12.54 -29.03 -13.57
C GLY A 104 -12.83 -27.54 -13.40
N GLN A 105 -12.35 -26.93 -12.31
CA GLN A 105 -12.44 -25.47 -12.13
C GLN A 105 -11.68 -24.67 -13.20
N LEU A 106 -10.50 -25.12 -13.63
CA LEU A 106 -9.76 -24.44 -14.68
C LEU A 106 -10.45 -24.56 -16.05
N ASP A 107 -11.12 -25.68 -16.29
CA ASP A 107 -11.84 -25.97 -17.53
C ASP A 107 -13.11 -25.12 -17.69
N THR A 108 -13.72 -24.66 -16.59
CA THR A 108 -14.80 -23.65 -16.65
C THR A 108 -14.32 -22.24 -17.01
N GLY A 109 -13.00 -22.05 -17.15
CA GLY A 109 -12.41 -20.74 -17.42
C GLY A 109 -12.13 -19.92 -16.17
N LEU A 110 -12.22 -20.50 -14.96
CA LEU A 110 -11.99 -19.79 -13.71
C LEU A 110 -10.64 -19.03 -13.69
N ASP A 111 -10.69 -17.79 -13.20
CA ASP A 111 -9.51 -16.98 -12.93
C ASP A 111 -9.74 -16.12 -11.67
N LEU A 112 -9.22 -16.60 -10.54
CA LEU A 112 -9.34 -15.92 -9.25
C LEU A 112 -8.27 -14.84 -9.03
N ARG A 113 -7.33 -14.63 -9.97
CA ARG A 113 -6.25 -13.65 -9.80
C ARG A 113 -6.79 -12.22 -9.58
N PRO A 114 -7.75 -11.71 -10.38
CA PRO A 114 -8.30 -10.37 -10.15
C PRO A 114 -8.98 -10.25 -8.79
N ARG A 115 -9.78 -11.25 -8.40
CA ARG A 115 -10.51 -11.28 -7.13
C ARG A 115 -9.56 -11.31 -5.93
N ASN A 116 -8.56 -12.19 -5.94
CA ASN A 116 -7.62 -12.31 -4.83
C ASN A 116 -6.69 -11.09 -4.75
N TRP A 117 -6.32 -10.50 -5.91
CA TRP A 117 -5.63 -9.23 -5.94
C TRP A 117 -6.46 -8.11 -5.28
N ARG A 118 -7.75 -7.97 -5.63
CA ARG A 118 -8.64 -6.98 -5.02
C ARG A 118 -8.77 -7.17 -3.52
N ALA A 119 -8.91 -8.41 -3.05
CA ALA A 119 -8.97 -8.70 -1.62
C ALA A 119 -7.68 -8.26 -0.89
N ARG A 120 -6.50 -8.55 -1.47
CA ARG A 120 -5.21 -8.11 -0.95
C ARG A 120 -5.07 -6.59 -0.98
N HIS A 121 -5.48 -5.97 -2.09
CA HIS A 121 -5.47 -4.53 -2.28
C HIS A 121 -6.37 -3.83 -1.27
N LEU A 122 -7.59 -4.33 -1.05
CA LEU A 122 -8.51 -3.84 -0.04
C LEU A 122 -7.88 -3.87 1.36
N GLY A 123 -7.25 -4.98 1.73
CA GLY A 123 -6.54 -5.09 3.01
C GLY A 123 -5.43 -4.04 3.16
N LEU A 124 -4.72 -3.70 2.08
CA LEU A 124 -3.75 -2.60 2.07
C LEU A 124 -4.42 -1.23 2.26
N LEU A 125 -5.52 -0.97 1.54
CA LEU A 125 -6.26 0.29 1.64
C LEU A 125 -6.82 0.49 3.05
N LEU A 126 -7.42 -0.55 3.64
CA LEU A 126 -8.00 -0.49 4.98
C LEU A 126 -6.95 -0.21 6.06
N ARG A 127 -5.72 -0.73 5.91
CA ARG A 127 -4.61 -0.41 6.85
C ARG A 127 -4.10 1.03 6.73
N ARG A 128 -4.31 1.68 5.58
CA ARG A 128 -3.92 3.07 5.31
C ARG A 128 -5.06 4.06 5.51
N ALA A 129 -6.28 3.57 5.71
CA ALA A 129 -7.46 4.39 5.76
C ALA A 129 -7.54 5.17 7.08
N ASP A 130 -7.44 6.49 6.98
CA ASP A 130 -7.51 7.40 8.13
C ASP A 130 -8.96 7.75 8.48
N GLY A 131 -9.62 6.83 9.20
CA GLY A 131 -10.96 7.03 9.74
C GLY A 131 -12.07 6.25 9.02
N PRO A 132 -13.31 6.33 9.53
CA PRO A 132 -14.39 5.44 9.10
C PRO A 132 -14.87 5.74 7.68
N TRP A 133 -14.91 7.00 7.26
CA TRP A 133 -15.22 7.38 5.88
C TRP A 133 -14.13 6.97 4.88
N ALA A 134 -12.85 7.04 5.26
CA ALA A 134 -11.75 6.53 4.45
C ALA A 134 -11.85 5.01 4.25
N ARG A 135 -12.25 4.26 5.29
CA ARG A 135 -12.47 2.81 5.19
C ARG A 135 -13.66 2.49 4.27
N ALA A 136 -14.77 3.23 4.40
CA ALA A 136 -15.92 3.10 3.51
C ALA A 136 -15.54 3.41 2.05
N GLY A 137 -14.76 4.48 1.82
CA GLY A 137 -14.24 4.86 0.51
C GLY A 137 -13.38 3.77 -0.13
N ALA A 138 -12.49 3.13 0.65
CA ALA A 138 -11.69 2.01 0.18
C ALA A 138 -12.53 0.81 -0.31
N VAL A 139 -13.63 0.48 0.38
CA VAL A 139 -14.55 -0.58 -0.05
C VAL A 139 -15.37 -0.15 -1.25
N ALA A 140 -15.88 1.09 -1.26
CA ALA A 140 -16.67 1.64 -2.34
C ALA A 140 -15.89 1.69 -3.67
N SER A 141 -14.59 1.98 -3.64
CA SER A 141 -13.74 1.99 -4.83
C SER A 141 -13.61 0.64 -5.54
N LEU A 142 -13.95 -0.47 -4.88
CA LEU A 142 -13.95 -1.80 -5.48
C LEU A 142 -15.33 -2.22 -6.00
N LEU A 143 -16.39 -1.49 -5.65
CA LEU A 143 -17.75 -1.81 -6.07
C LEU A 143 -18.09 -1.14 -7.41
N PRO A 144 -18.91 -1.78 -8.26
CA PRO A 144 -19.49 -1.09 -9.40
C PRO A 144 -20.25 0.16 -8.96
N PRO A 145 -20.11 1.30 -9.65
CA PRO A 145 -20.72 2.57 -9.23
C PRO A 145 -22.24 2.50 -9.01
N ALA A 146 -22.94 1.68 -9.80
CA ALA A 146 -24.37 1.44 -9.64
C ALA A 146 -24.73 0.83 -8.28
N HIS A 147 -23.92 -0.10 -7.75
CA HIS A 147 -24.15 -0.69 -6.43
C HIS A 147 -23.87 0.30 -5.30
N VAL A 148 -22.89 1.18 -5.47
CA VAL A 148 -22.62 2.25 -4.49
C VAL A 148 -23.78 3.24 -4.47
N ALA A 149 -24.26 3.69 -5.64
CA ALA A 149 -25.38 4.62 -5.75
C ALA A 149 -26.69 4.06 -5.16
N GLN A 150 -26.94 2.76 -5.32
CA GLN A 150 -28.09 2.07 -4.70
C GLN A 150 -28.01 2.05 -3.17
N LEU A 151 -26.80 1.94 -2.61
CA LEU A 151 -26.60 1.83 -1.16
C LEU A 151 -26.54 3.20 -0.47
N VAL A 152 -26.03 4.22 -1.17
CA VAL A 152 -25.80 5.57 -0.62
C VAL A 152 -26.76 6.56 -1.27
N THR A 153 -27.98 6.59 -0.72
CA THR A 153 -29.07 7.46 -1.17
C THR A 153 -28.97 8.87 -0.60
N ASP A 154 -28.44 9.02 0.62
CA ASP A 154 -28.21 10.32 1.26
C ASP A 154 -27.12 11.13 0.53
N SER A 155 -27.39 12.41 0.28
CA SER A 155 -26.49 13.28 -0.46
C SER A 155 -25.21 13.61 0.31
N ARG A 156 -25.29 13.77 1.62
CA ARG A 156 -24.17 14.14 2.48
C ARG A 156 -23.19 12.98 2.62
N ASP A 157 -23.73 11.78 2.79
CA ASP A 157 -22.95 10.56 2.81
C ASP A 157 -22.27 10.30 1.46
N ARG A 158 -22.97 10.58 0.36
CA ARG A 158 -22.37 10.47 -0.97
C ARG A 158 -21.22 11.45 -1.18
N SER A 159 -21.36 12.69 -0.72
CA SER A 159 -20.27 13.68 -0.78
C SER A 159 -19.05 13.21 0.02
N ARG A 160 -19.24 12.78 1.26
CA ARG A 160 -18.16 12.24 2.11
C ARG A 160 -17.51 11.02 1.46
N LEU A 161 -18.32 10.10 0.93
CA LEU A 161 -17.78 8.91 0.29
C LEU A 161 -16.96 9.26 -0.96
N THR A 162 -17.44 10.19 -1.78
CA THR A 162 -16.75 10.65 -3.00
C THR A 162 -15.38 11.26 -2.67
N GLU A 163 -15.29 12.05 -1.60
CA GLU A 163 -14.03 12.64 -1.11
C GLU A 163 -13.00 11.58 -0.70
N HIS A 164 -13.46 10.40 -0.31
CA HIS A 164 -12.62 9.30 0.17
C HIS A 164 -12.46 8.14 -0.82
N LEU A 165 -12.97 8.27 -2.05
CA LEU A 165 -12.76 7.27 -3.08
C LEU A 165 -11.28 7.18 -3.43
N VAL A 166 -10.76 5.96 -3.35
CA VAL A 166 -9.41 5.63 -3.80
C VAL A 166 -9.42 5.43 -5.32
N PRO A 167 -8.56 6.13 -6.07
CA PRO A 167 -8.43 5.92 -7.51
C PRO A 167 -7.74 4.58 -7.82
N PRO A 168 -8.00 3.99 -9.00
CA PRO A 168 -7.28 2.82 -9.47
C PRO A 168 -5.77 3.06 -9.56
N PRO A 169 -4.94 2.03 -9.31
CA PRO A 169 -3.50 2.13 -9.49
C PRO A 169 -3.19 2.42 -10.96
N SER A 170 -2.80 3.66 -11.26
CA SER A 170 -2.66 4.15 -12.63
C SER A 170 -1.31 3.77 -13.22
N HIS A 171 -1.37 3.14 -14.40
CA HIS A 171 -0.22 2.92 -15.27
C HIS A 171 -0.44 3.75 -16.55
N GLY A 172 -0.61 5.08 -16.43
CA GLY A 172 -0.84 5.97 -17.56
C GLY A 172 -1.73 7.18 -17.25
N THR A 173 -2.03 7.97 -18.28
CA THR A 173 -2.94 9.12 -18.19
C THR A 173 -4.40 8.66 -18.00
N PRO A 174 -5.25 9.45 -17.31
CA PRO A 174 -6.68 9.15 -17.19
C PRO A 174 -7.35 8.94 -18.55
N GLY A 175 -8.24 7.95 -18.63
CA GLY A 175 -8.95 7.62 -19.87
C GLY A 175 -8.13 6.85 -20.91
N SER A 176 -6.83 6.64 -20.67
CA SER A 176 -6.00 5.76 -21.49
C SER A 176 -6.47 4.30 -21.42
N PRO A 177 -6.11 3.45 -22.41
CA PRO A 177 -6.42 2.03 -22.35
C PRO A 177 -5.92 1.33 -21.08
N ALA A 178 -4.75 1.72 -20.57
CA ALA A 178 -4.20 1.18 -19.33
C ALA A 178 -5.03 1.60 -18.10
N SER A 179 -5.52 2.85 -18.05
CA SER A 179 -6.46 3.32 -17.01
C SER A 179 -7.71 2.45 -16.97
N ARG A 180 -8.32 2.18 -18.13
CA ARG A 180 -9.52 1.34 -18.22
C ARG A 180 -9.27 -0.10 -17.76
N ILE A 181 -8.09 -0.65 -18.03
CA ILE A 181 -7.73 -1.98 -17.52
C ILE A 181 -7.61 -1.96 -16.00
N ALA A 182 -6.95 -0.95 -15.44
CA ALA A 182 -6.83 -0.79 -13.99
C ALA A 182 -8.20 -0.63 -13.31
N GLU A 183 -9.07 0.23 -13.87
CA GLU A 183 -10.46 0.40 -13.43
C GLU A 183 -11.23 -0.94 -13.46
N ASN A 184 -11.11 -1.69 -14.55
CA ASN A 184 -11.75 -2.99 -14.72
C ASN A 184 -11.25 -4.05 -13.74
N LEU A 185 -9.94 -4.07 -13.45
CA LEU A 185 -9.36 -4.99 -12.48
C LEU A 185 -9.72 -4.60 -11.04
N MET A 186 -9.81 -3.31 -10.75
CA MET A 186 -10.21 -2.77 -9.45
C MET A 186 -11.68 -3.02 -9.13
N THR A 187 -12.55 -3.03 -10.15
CA THR A 187 -13.99 -3.21 -9.97
C THR A 187 -14.35 -4.71 -9.83
N ALA A 188 -15.04 -5.05 -8.74
CA ALA A 188 -15.59 -6.37 -8.49
C ALA A 188 -16.68 -6.73 -9.52
N ARG A 189 -16.68 -8.00 -9.97
CA ARG A 189 -17.61 -8.51 -10.99
C ARG A 189 -18.35 -9.76 -10.55
N ASP A 190 -17.78 -10.53 -9.63
CA ASP A 190 -18.39 -11.75 -9.14
C ASP A 190 -19.55 -11.41 -8.20
N PRO A 191 -20.76 -11.98 -8.37
CA PRO A 191 -21.92 -11.63 -7.56
C PRO A 191 -21.71 -11.84 -6.05
N ASP A 192 -20.97 -12.89 -5.67
CA ASP A 192 -20.65 -13.19 -4.28
C ASP A 192 -19.65 -12.18 -3.70
N GLU A 193 -18.64 -11.78 -4.48
CA GLU A 193 -17.71 -10.70 -4.12
C GLU A 193 -18.45 -9.37 -3.92
N ILE A 194 -19.35 -9.03 -4.86
CA ILE A 194 -20.18 -7.82 -4.79
C ILE A 194 -21.07 -7.85 -3.56
N ALA A 195 -21.76 -8.95 -3.29
CA ALA A 195 -22.66 -9.08 -2.13
C ALA A 195 -21.90 -8.89 -0.80
N ARG A 196 -20.71 -9.50 -0.68
CA ARG A 196 -19.83 -9.33 0.48
C ARG A 196 -19.37 -7.88 0.64
N LEU A 197 -18.90 -7.24 -0.44
CA LEU A 197 -18.44 -5.86 -0.41
C LEU A 197 -19.58 -4.86 -0.10
N ARG A 198 -20.79 -5.11 -0.62
CA ARG A 198 -21.98 -4.29 -0.29
C ARG A 198 -22.33 -4.37 1.18
N SER A 199 -22.31 -5.58 1.75
CA SER A 199 -22.59 -5.80 3.18
C SER A 199 -21.56 -5.08 4.06
N GLU A 200 -20.28 -5.17 3.68
CA GLU A 200 -19.20 -4.47 4.38
C GLU A 200 -19.31 -2.95 4.24
N LEU A 201 -19.66 -2.43 3.05
CA LEU A 201 -19.86 -1.00 2.83
C LEU A 201 -21.03 -0.47 3.68
N ALA A 202 -22.14 -1.19 3.76
CA ALA A 202 -23.29 -0.80 4.56
C ALA A 202 -22.92 -0.68 6.05
N ARG A 203 -22.18 -1.68 6.56
CA ARG A 203 -21.65 -1.68 7.94
C ARG A 203 -20.73 -0.48 8.20
N LEU A 204 -19.78 -0.22 7.30
CA LEU A 204 -18.83 0.88 7.45
C LEU A 204 -19.49 2.26 7.36
N ILE A 205 -20.51 2.44 6.51
CA ILE A 205 -21.28 3.70 6.44
C ILE A 205 -22.02 3.92 7.76
N HIS A 206 -22.64 2.88 8.32
CA HIS A 206 -23.29 2.97 9.62
C HIS A 206 -22.29 3.39 10.71
N GLU A 207 -21.14 2.72 10.79
CA GLU A 207 -20.06 3.10 11.73
C GLU A 207 -19.56 4.53 11.53
N ALA A 208 -19.47 4.98 10.28
CA ALA A 208 -19.03 6.34 9.96
C ALA A 208 -20.05 7.43 10.34
N ARG A 209 -21.34 7.08 10.36
CA ARG A 209 -22.41 7.95 10.85
C ARG A 209 -22.37 8.05 12.38
N GLU A 210 -22.25 6.91 13.06
CA GLU A 210 -22.19 6.84 14.53
C GLU A 210 -20.95 7.54 15.11
N ALA A 211 -19.81 7.47 14.42
CA ALA A 211 -18.59 8.16 14.83
C ALA A 211 -18.71 9.70 14.79
N GLY A 212 -19.75 10.24 14.13
CA GLY A 212 -19.96 11.67 13.95
C GLY A 212 -18.85 12.36 13.15
N PRO A 213 -18.94 13.67 12.91
CA PRO A 213 -17.80 14.44 12.42
C PRO A 213 -16.73 14.43 13.51
N VAL A 214 -15.65 13.68 13.27
CA VAL A 214 -14.43 13.80 14.08
C VAL A 214 -13.93 15.22 13.85
N GLY A 215 -14.21 16.13 14.80
CA GLY A 215 -13.51 17.41 14.87
C GLY A 215 -12.01 17.14 14.84
N PRO A 216 -11.19 18.04 14.25
CA PRO A 216 -9.76 17.83 14.17
C PRO A 216 -9.25 17.40 15.54
N ARG A 217 -8.54 16.27 15.60
CA ARG A 217 -7.91 15.78 16.84
C ARG A 217 -7.09 16.94 17.40
N THR A 218 -7.64 17.67 18.36
CA THR A 218 -6.89 18.63 19.14
C THR A 218 -5.77 17.81 19.78
N PRO A 219 -4.49 18.17 19.57
CA PRO A 219 -3.41 17.53 20.29
C PRO A 219 -3.77 17.63 21.76
N ARG A 220 -3.96 16.46 22.40
CA ARG A 220 -4.19 16.39 23.84
C ARG A 220 -3.04 17.19 24.47
N PRO A 221 -3.29 18.26 25.24
CA PRO A 221 -2.22 18.97 25.89
C PRO A 221 -1.47 17.94 26.72
N GLY A 222 -0.20 17.68 26.37
CA GLY A 222 0.66 16.86 27.19
C GLY A 222 0.65 17.42 28.62
N PRO A 223 0.90 16.61 29.64
CA PRO A 223 1.00 17.11 31.01
C PRO A 223 1.99 18.27 31.00
N ARG A 224 1.52 19.49 31.29
CA ARG A 224 2.42 20.61 31.54
C ARG A 224 3.17 20.22 32.80
N LEU A 225 4.40 19.77 32.65
CA LEU A 225 5.34 19.71 33.76
C LEU A 225 5.42 21.15 34.31
N ARG A 226 4.79 21.37 35.48
CA ARG A 226 4.98 22.59 36.25
C ARG A 226 6.46 22.63 36.62
N GLY A 227 7.23 23.44 35.89
CA GLY A 227 8.55 23.84 36.36
C GLY A 227 8.38 24.63 37.67
N PRO A 228 9.26 24.41 38.67
CA PRO A 228 9.24 25.18 39.90
C PRO A 228 9.60 26.64 39.58
N GLY A 229 8.77 27.56 40.04
CA GLY A 229 8.98 28.99 39.85
C GLY A 229 10.17 29.49 40.69
N PRO A 230 10.90 30.51 40.22
CA PRO A 230 11.69 31.33 41.11
C PRO A 230 10.83 32.48 41.63
N ASP A 231 10.58 32.46 42.94
CA ASP A 231 10.30 33.64 43.72
C ASP A 231 11.39 34.68 43.43
N HIS A 232 11.03 35.90 43.03
CA HIS A 232 11.80 37.08 43.40
C HIS A 232 10.88 38.27 43.65
N ARG A 233 11.22 38.94 44.75
CA ARG A 233 10.51 39.89 45.59
C ARG A 233 10.48 41.29 44.96
N MET A 234 9.45 42.07 45.30
CA MET A 234 9.20 43.50 44.96
C MET A 234 10.42 44.42 45.30
N ALA A 235 10.62 45.68 44.85
CA ALA A 235 9.81 46.79 44.28
C ALA A 235 10.82 47.93 43.86
N PRO A 236 10.49 49.24 43.73
CA PRO A 236 9.51 49.96 42.88
C PRO A 236 10.13 51.18 42.11
N GLY A 237 9.33 51.85 41.25
CA GLY A 237 9.53 53.24 40.77
C GLY A 237 10.41 53.38 39.51
N THR A 238 9.95 53.96 38.40
CA THR A 238 9.78 55.42 38.22
C THR A 238 8.92 55.71 36.97
N ALA A 239 8.12 56.77 37.07
CA ALA A 239 7.18 57.26 36.07
C ALA A 239 7.83 57.86 34.79
N GLY A 240 7.09 57.81 33.68
CA GLY A 240 7.30 58.64 32.48
C GLY A 240 6.36 58.28 31.31
N PRO A 241 5.82 59.23 30.51
CA PRO A 241 4.44 59.19 29.99
C PRO A 241 4.32 58.85 28.49
N PRO A 242 3.08 58.77 27.91
CA PRO A 242 2.81 58.02 26.68
C PRO A 242 2.84 58.89 25.42
N ARG A 243 3.09 58.27 24.26
CA ARG A 243 2.74 58.85 22.95
C ARG A 243 2.06 57.82 22.04
N ARG A 244 0.92 58.24 21.53
CA ARG A 244 0.04 57.57 20.55
C ARG A 244 -0.31 58.65 19.49
N PRO A 245 -1.09 58.36 18.45
CA PRO A 245 -0.81 57.67 17.18
C PRO A 245 -1.00 58.57 15.94
N LEU A 246 -0.57 58.17 14.74
CA LEU A 246 -1.16 58.63 13.45
C LEU A 246 -1.00 57.47 12.43
N ARG A 247 -2.04 56.75 11.98
CA ARG A 247 -3.23 57.07 11.15
C ARG A 247 -2.92 57.13 9.65
N GLY A 248 -3.63 56.30 8.89
CA GLY A 248 -3.82 56.38 7.43
C GLY A 248 -2.98 55.36 6.65
N GLY A 249 -3.49 54.57 5.71
CA GLY A 249 -4.82 54.42 5.13
C GLY A 249 -4.72 53.34 4.03
N ARG A 250 -5.69 52.42 3.98
CA ARG A 250 -6.08 51.69 2.74
C ARG A 250 -6.93 52.65 1.89
N PRO A 251 -7.13 52.48 0.55
CA PRO A 251 -7.29 51.17 -0.12
C PRO A 251 -6.83 51.03 -1.61
N ALA A 252 -6.83 49.77 -2.06
CA ALA A 252 -7.23 49.18 -3.34
C ALA A 252 -7.11 49.93 -4.69
N ARG A 253 -6.55 49.23 -5.71
CA ARG A 253 -7.13 48.90 -7.05
C ARG A 253 -6.07 48.13 -7.87
N ARG A 254 -6.30 46.87 -8.28
CA ARG A 254 -7.01 46.31 -9.45
C ARG A 254 -6.23 46.34 -10.80
N CYS A 255 -6.08 45.13 -11.35
CA CYS A 255 -6.14 44.72 -12.77
C CYS A 255 -5.04 45.11 -13.78
N ARG A 256 -4.38 44.10 -14.38
CA ARG A 256 -4.52 43.58 -15.77
C ARG A 256 -3.31 42.66 -16.06
N ALA A 257 -3.48 41.41 -16.50
CA ALA A 257 -3.79 40.95 -17.86
C ALA A 257 -2.75 41.36 -18.91
N ASN A 258 -1.94 40.39 -19.35
CA ASN A 258 -1.22 40.28 -20.63
C ASN A 258 -0.51 38.91 -20.60
N ARG A 259 -0.38 38.12 -21.67
CA ARG A 259 -0.86 38.14 -23.05
C ARG A 259 -0.61 36.72 -23.56
#